data_AF-A0A3L8SBD7-F1
#
_entry.id   AF-A0A3L8SBD7-F1
#
_cell.length_a   1.000
_cell.length_b   1.000
_cell.length_c   1.000
_cell.angle_alpha   90.00
_cell.angle_beta   90.00
_cell.angle_gamma   90.00
#
_symmetry.space_group_name_H-M   'P 1'
#
loop_
_entity.id
_entity.type
_entity.pdbx_description
1 polymer ?
#
loop_
_entity_poly.entity_id
_entity_poly.type
_entity_poly.pdbx_seq_one_letter_code
_entity_poly.pdbx_strand_id
1 'polypeptide(L)'
;MYNTGRHVSLRLDKEHLVNISGGPMTYSHRLEEIRLHFGSEDSQGSEHLLNGQAFSGEVQLIHYNHELYTNVTEAAKSPNGLVVVSIFMKVSESSNPFLNRMLNRDTITRITYKNDAYLLQGLNIEELYPETSSFITYDGSMTIPPCYETASWIIMNKPVYITRMQMHSLRLLSQNQPSQIFLSMSDNFRPVQPLNNRCIRTNINFSLQGKDCPNNRAQKLQYRDFHGISTVSSVYREILGQAFLLEEVKEQRHDNLIITIHRALWNPQQEDPDLTSESHESQRQNC
;
A
#
# COMPACT_ATOMS: atom_id res chain seq x y z
N MET A 1 -0.83 8.73 -12.36
CA MET A 1 -1.84 9.02 -11.32
C MET A 1 -3.19 9.16 -12.00
N TYR A 2 -4.26 8.65 -11.40
CA TYR A 2 -5.56 8.50 -12.04
C TYR A 2 -6.68 8.55 -10.99
N ASN A 3 -7.79 9.20 -11.33
CA ASN A 3 -9.01 9.23 -10.53
C ASN A 3 -9.96 8.10 -10.98
N THR A 4 -10.16 7.11 -10.12
CA THR A 4 -10.98 5.93 -10.43
C THR A 4 -12.49 6.18 -10.34
N GLY A 5 -12.88 7.35 -9.85
CA GLY A 5 -14.22 7.65 -9.33
C GLY A 5 -14.49 7.09 -7.93
N ARG A 6 -13.54 6.33 -7.34
CA ARG A 6 -13.62 5.81 -5.97
C ARG A 6 -12.41 6.18 -5.14
N HIS A 7 -11.23 6.22 -5.74
CA HIS A 7 -9.97 6.52 -5.09
C HIS A 7 -8.98 7.13 -6.07
N VAL A 8 -7.93 7.75 -5.53
CA VAL A 8 -6.76 8.14 -6.31
C VAL A 8 -5.83 6.93 -6.40
N SER A 9 -5.45 6.59 -7.63
CA SER A 9 -4.57 5.48 -7.95
C SER A 9 -3.30 5.98 -8.64
N LEU A 10 -2.16 5.50 -8.20
CA LEU A 10 -0.88 5.69 -8.88
C LEU A 10 -0.33 4.31 -9.25
N ARG A 11 -0.22 4.06 -10.54
CA ARG A 11 0.44 2.88 -11.11
C ARG A 11 1.79 3.28 -11.67
N LEU A 12 2.77 2.41 -11.51
CA LEU A 12 4.12 2.63 -12.02
C LEU A 12 4.18 2.23 -13.49
N ASP A 13 5.15 2.81 -14.20
CA ASP A 13 5.50 2.35 -15.53
C ASP A 13 6.15 0.96 -15.45
N LYS A 14 5.89 0.11 -16.44
CA LYS A 14 6.43 -1.26 -16.52
C LYS A 14 7.96 -1.27 -16.65
N GLU A 15 8.57 -0.15 -17.04
CA GLU A 15 10.03 0.00 -17.09
C GLU A 15 10.69 0.15 -15.71
N HIS A 16 9.94 0.57 -14.69
CA HIS A 16 10.48 0.87 -13.35
C HIS A 16 9.82 -0.04 -12.33
N LEU A 17 10.47 -1.17 -12.07
CA LEU A 17 9.96 -2.20 -11.18
C LEU A 17 10.40 -1.89 -9.75
N VAL A 18 9.45 -1.88 -8.82
CA VAL A 18 9.73 -1.71 -7.39
C VAL A 18 9.31 -2.98 -6.68
N ASN A 19 10.24 -3.59 -5.97
CA ASN A 19 10.03 -4.81 -5.23
C ASN A 19 10.25 -4.57 -3.73
N ILE A 20 9.54 -5.32 -2.89
CA ILE A 20 9.75 -5.38 -1.46
C ILE A 20 10.01 -6.82 -1.02
N SER A 21 10.88 -7.01 -0.03
CA SER A 21 11.19 -8.31 0.56
C SER A 21 11.59 -8.19 2.04
N GLY A 22 11.69 -9.32 2.74
CA GLY A 22 11.98 -9.36 4.17
C GLY A 22 10.77 -9.22 5.08
N GLY A 23 11.02 -8.93 6.36
CA GLY A 23 9.98 -8.66 7.36
C GLY A 23 9.17 -9.94 7.63
N PRO A 24 7.83 -9.90 7.51
CA PRO A 24 7.01 -11.10 7.61
C PRO A 24 6.97 -11.94 6.31
N MET A 25 7.57 -11.46 5.22
CA MET A 25 7.45 -12.08 3.89
C MET A 25 8.53 -13.11 3.64
N THR A 26 8.15 -14.22 3.00
CA THR A 26 9.09 -15.24 2.49
C THR A 26 9.56 -14.95 1.07
N TYR A 27 8.73 -14.30 0.27
CA TYR A 27 8.95 -14.02 -1.16
C TYR A 27 9.15 -12.53 -1.41
N SER A 28 9.77 -12.18 -2.54
CA SER A 28 9.77 -10.82 -3.04
C SER A 28 8.44 -10.47 -3.72
N HIS A 29 7.89 -9.30 -3.40
CA HIS A 29 6.60 -8.82 -3.91
C HIS A 29 6.80 -7.55 -4.72
N ARG A 30 6.17 -7.47 -5.89
CA ARG A 30 6.28 -6.34 -6.81
C ARG A 30 5.14 -5.36 -6.63
N LEU A 31 5.46 -4.07 -6.52
CA LEU A 31 4.50 -2.98 -6.42
C LEU A 31 3.68 -2.88 -7.70
N GLU A 32 2.36 -2.89 -7.54
CA GLU A 32 1.38 -2.76 -8.63
C GLU A 32 0.66 -1.41 -8.57
N GLU A 33 0.17 -1.03 -7.38
CA GLU A 33 -0.67 0.15 -7.21
C GLU A 33 -0.38 0.83 -5.87
N ILE A 34 -0.27 2.16 -5.89
CA ILE A 34 -0.35 3.00 -4.70
C ILE A 34 -1.75 3.66 -4.68
N ARG A 35 -2.46 3.51 -3.58
CA ARG A 35 -3.83 3.98 -3.39
C ARG A 35 -3.93 4.94 -2.22
N LEU A 36 -4.75 5.97 -2.38
CA LEU A 36 -5.06 6.93 -1.31
C LEU A 36 -6.50 6.77 -0.80
N HIS A 37 -6.63 6.61 0.50
CA HIS A 37 -7.87 6.74 1.26
C HIS A 37 -7.81 8.01 2.11
N PHE A 38 -8.89 8.78 2.17
CA PHE A 38 -8.94 10.02 2.93
C PHE A 38 -10.37 10.39 3.31
N GLY A 39 -10.52 11.08 4.44
CA GLY A 39 -11.82 11.46 4.96
C GLY A 39 -12.16 12.91 4.67
N SER A 40 -13.43 13.23 4.87
CA SER A 40 -13.96 14.60 4.80
C SER A 40 -13.45 15.51 5.92
N GLU A 41 -12.98 14.92 7.04
CA GLU A 41 -12.42 15.62 8.20
C GLU A 41 -11.03 15.09 8.55
N ASP A 42 -10.27 15.82 9.37
CA ASP A 42 -8.90 15.42 9.73
C ASP A 42 -8.86 14.26 10.74
N SER A 43 -9.99 14.01 11.42
CA SER A 43 -10.22 12.97 12.43
C SER A 43 -10.68 11.63 11.86
N GLN A 44 -10.89 11.53 10.54
CA GLN A 44 -11.35 10.32 9.86
C GLN A 44 -10.71 10.22 8.46
N GLY A 45 -10.57 9.02 7.93
CA GLY A 45 -10.02 8.85 6.58
C GLY A 45 -9.16 7.61 6.38
N SER A 46 -8.47 7.17 7.43
CA SER A 46 -7.75 5.89 7.39
C SER A 46 -8.71 4.72 7.52
N GLU A 47 -8.40 3.62 6.83
CA GLU A 47 -9.14 2.36 6.97
C GLU A 47 -8.75 1.66 8.28
N HIS A 48 -7.47 1.68 8.59
CA HIS A 48 -6.96 1.20 9.87
C HIS A 48 -7.15 2.25 10.97
N LEU A 49 -7.34 1.76 12.21
CA LEU A 49 -7.39 2.59 13.41
C LEU A 49 -6.27 2.17 14.35
N LEU A 50 -5.65 3.14 15.02
CA LEU A 50 -4.70 2.88 16.11
C LEU A 50 -5.38 3.21 17.44
N ASN A 51 -5.58 2.21 18.30
CA ASN A 51 -6.32 2.36 19.57
C ASN A 51 -7.70 3.02 19.39
N GLY A 52 -8.40 2.66 18.32
CA GLY A 52 -9.71 3.22 17.97
C GLY A 52 -9.70 4.62 17.37
N GLN A 53 -8.52 5.21 17.15
CA GLN A 53 -8.37 6.53 16.52
C GLN A 53 -8.02 6.39 15.05
N ALA A 54 -8.73 7.15 14.21
CA ALA A 54 -8.43 7.26 12.80
C ALA A 54 -7.41 8.38 12.54
N PHE A 55 -6.79 8.32 11.36
CA PHE A 55 -5.99 9.39 10.79
C PHE A 55 -6.77 10.04 9.64
N SER A 56 -6.29 11.20 9.19
CA SER A 56 -6.91 11.99 8.11
C SER A 56 -6.95 11.24 6.77
N GLY A 57 -6.09 10.23 6.62
CA GLY A 57 -6.10 9.30 5.50
C GLY A 57 -5.07 8.18 5.65
N GLU A 58 -4.94 7.38 4.60
CA GLU A 58 -4.05 6.22 4.54
C GLU A 58 -3.55 6.01 3.11
N VAL A 59 -2.26 5.75 2.97
CA VAL A 59 -1.62 5.32 1.72
C VAL A 59 -1.46 3.82 1.76
N GLN A 60 -1.94 3.13 0.73
CA GLN A 60 -1.81 1.68 0.58
C GLN A 60 -0.97 1.36 -0.64
N LEU A 61 0.17 0.74 -0.44
CA LEU A 61 1.03 0.22 -1.49
C LEU A 61 0.75 -1.28 -1.65
N ILE A 62 0.14 -1.64 -2.77
CA ILE A 62 -0.32 -2.99 -3.06
C ILE A 62 0.73 -3.69 -3.90
N HIS A 63 1.27 -4.79 -3.38
CA HIS A 63 2.29 -5.60 -4.01
C HIS A 63 1.75 -7.00 -4.26
N TYR A 64 2.11 -7.61 -5.39
CA TYR A 64 1.79 -9.00 -5.69
C TYR A 64 3.03 -9.87 -5.66
N ASN A 65 2.87 -11.14 -5.29
CA ASN A 65 3.93 -12.12 -5.29
C ASN A 65 4.29 -12.52 -6.72
N HIS A 66 5.26 -11.81 -7.28
CA HIS A 66 5.72 -12.00 -8.65
C HIS A 66 6.67 -13.20 -8.84
N GLU A 67 7.10 -13.83 -7.75
CA GLU A 67 7.89 -15.07 -7.81
C GLU A 67 6.98 -16.29 -8.03
N LEU A 68 5.73 -16.23 -7.53
CA LEU A 68 4.77 -17.33 -7.63
C LEU A 68 3.72 -17.14 -8.72
N TYR A 69 3.38 -15.90 -9.08
CA TYR A 69 2.27 -15.60 -9.97
C TYR A 69 2.67 -14.65 -11.09
N THR A 70 2.11 -14.85 -12.28
CA THR A 70 2.45 -14.04 -13.46
C THR A 70 1.91 -12.61 -13.38
N ASN A 71 0.79 -12.40 -12.67
CA ASN A 71 0.15 -11.10 -12.58
C ASN A 71 -0.66 -10.93 -11.28
N VAL A 72 -1.01 -9.69 -10.97
CA VAL A 72 -1.80 -9.32 -9.78
C VAL A 72 -3.19 -9.99 -9.77
N THR A 73 -3.81 -10.23 -10.92
CA THR A 73 -5.16 -10.83 -10.99
C THR A 73 -5.16 -12.27 -10.50
N GLU A 74 -4.13 -13.04 -10.86
CA GLU A 74 -3.93 -14.40 -10.35
C GLU A 74 -3.50 -14.41 -8.89
N ALA A 75 -2.56 -13.54 -8.52
CA ALA A 75 -2.07 -13.43 -7.17
C ALA A 75 -3.19 -13.03 -6.18
N ALA A 76 -4.05 -12.09 -6.55
CA ALA A 76 -5.11 -11.56 -5.69
C ALA A 76 -6.09 -12.63 -5.17
N LYS A 77 -6.26 -13.75 -5.88
CA LYS A 77 -7.14 -14.85 -5.48
C LYS A 77 -6.40 -16.04 -4.86
N SER A 78 -5.09 -15.91 -4.66
CA SER A 78 -4.23 -17.04 -4.32
C SER A 78 -3.47 -16.83 -2.99
N PRO A 79 -3.13 -17.90 -2.26
CA PRO A 79 -2.37 -17.81 -1.02
C PRO A 79 -1.01 -17.11 -1.21
N ASN A 80 -0.56 -16.34 -0.22
CA ASN A 80 0.67 -15.54 -0.29
C ASN A 80 0.71 -14.63 -1.53
N GLY A 81 -0.46 -14.24 -2.04
CA GLY A 81 -0.58 -13.54 -3.30
C GLY A 81 -0.32 -12.05 -3.18
N LEU A 82 -0.77 -11.42 -2.08
CA LEU A 82 -0.68 -9.98 -1.90
C LEU A 82 0.01 -9.60 -0.59
N VAL A 83 0.81 -8.55 -0.66
CA VAL A 83 1.29 -7.80 0.50
C VAL A 83 0.88 -6.34 0.33
N VAL A 84 0.23 -5.78 1.35
CA VAL A 84 -0.18 -4.38 1.34
C VAL A 84 0.55 -3.63 2.45
N VAL A 85 1.41 -2.69 2.06
CA VAL A 85 2.02 -1.75 3.01
C VAL A 85 1.07 -0.59 3.21
N SER A 86 0.65 -0.37 4.45
CA SER A 86 -0.25 0.69 4.87
C SER A 86 0.52 1.75 5.67
N ILE A 87 0.35 3.02 5.28
CA ILE A 87 1.00 4.17 5.90
C ILE A 87 -0.05 5.24 6.19
N PHE A 88 -0.25 5.58 7.45
CA PHE A 88 -1.18 6.64 7.83
C PHE A 88 -0.75 8.01 7.27
N MET A 89 -1.72 8.84 6.88
CA MET A 89 -1.52 10.24 6.53
C MET A 89 -1.97 11.13 7.69
N LYS A 90 -1.05 11.95 8.21
CA LYS A 90 -1.32 12.91 9.28
C LYS A 90 -1.14 14.33 8.77
N VAL A 91 -2.12 15.19 9.02
CA VAL A 91 -2.01 16.62 8.67
C VAL A 91 -0.89 17.29 9.50
N SER A 92 -0.04 18.06 8.82
CA SER A 92 1.07 18.84 9.39
C SER A 92 1.29 20.13 8.60
N GLU A 93 2.20 20.98 9.07
CA GLU A 93 2.61 22.21 8.35
C GLU A 93 3.48 21.90 7.13
N SER A 94 4.21 20.79 7.15
CA SER A 94 5.03 20.31 6.04
C SER A 94 4.60 18.92 5.59
N SER A 95 4.75 18.65 4.30
CA SER A 95 4.49 17.33 3.70
C SER A 95 5.79 16.65 3.30
N ASN A 96 5.79 15.33 3.24
CA ASN A 96 6.95 14.59 2.73
C ASN A 96 7.16 14.89 1.23
N PRO A 97 8.40 14.76 0.72
CA PRO A 97 8.74 15.12 -0.65
C PRO A 97 7.94 14.37 -1.72
N PHE A 98 7.61 13.09 -1.48
CA PHE A 98 6.77 12.30 -2.38
C PHE A 98 5.37 12.92 -2.56
N LEU A 99 4.64 13.17 -1.47
CA LEU A 99 3.30 13.77 -1.55
C LEU A 99 3.35 15.22 -2.04
N ASN A 100 4.44 15.97 -1.78
CA ASN A 100 4.65 17.29 -2.37
C ASN A 100 4.68 17.25 -3.90
N ARG A 101 5.38 16.28 -4.49
CA ARG A 101 5.43 16.13 -5.95
C ARG A 101 4.14 15.54 -6.53
N MET A 102 3.52 14.61 -5.82
CA MET A 102 2.28 13.96 -6.26
C MET A 102 1.04 14.85 -6.17
N LEU A 103 0.94 15.69 -5.14
CA LEU A 103 -0.26 16.45 -4.77
C LEU A 103 -0.06 17.97 -4.86
N ASN A 104 0.89 18.45 -5.65
CA ASN A 104 0.98 19.88 -5.93
C ASN A 104 -0.20 20.34 -6.80
N ARG A 105 -0.39 21.66 -6.88
CA ARG A 105 -1.51 22.28 -7.61
C ARG A 105 -1.60 21.83 -9.08
N ASP A 106 -0.47 21.72 -9.77
CA ASP A 106 -0.44 21.42 -11.21
C ASP A 106 -0.78 19.97 -11.53
N THR A 107 -0.61 19.07 -10.55
CA THR A 107 -0.85 17.64 -10.68
C THR A 107 -2.25 17.26 -10.20
N ILE A 108 -2.64 17.74 -9.02
CA ILE A 108 -3.92 17.38 -8.39
C ILE A 108 -5.14 17.88 -9.19
N THR A 109 -5.03 19.06 -9.79
CA THR A 109 -6.12 19.65 -10.60
C THR A 109 -6.39 18.89 -11.90
N ARG A 110 -5.41 18.10 -12.37
CA ARG A 110 -5.53 17.29 -13.59
C ARG A 110 -6.22 15.94 -13.39
N ILE A 111 -6.55 15.60 -12.14
CA ILE A 111 -7.28 14.37 -11.81
C ILE A 111 -8.61 14.66 -11.08
N THR A 112 -9.17 15.85 -11.30
CA THR A 112 -10.32 16.35 -10.54
C THR A 112 -11.54 15.44 -10.68
N TYR A 113 -11.81 14.91 -11.87
CA TYR A 113 -13.02 14.14 -12.15
C TYR A 113 -12.72 12.67 -12.42
N LYS A 114 -13.76 11.84 -12.30
CA LYS A 114 -13.67 10.42 -12.61
C LYS A 114 -13.12 10.21 -14.02
N ASN A 115 -12.20 9.25 -14.13
CA ASN A 115 -11.47 8.85 -15.32
C ASN A 115 -10.35 9.81 -15.77
N ASP A 116 -10.15 10.93 -15.09
CA ASP A 116 -9.01 11.80 -15.37
C ASP A 116 -7.70 11.08 -15.00
N ALA A 117 -6.68 11.25 -15.85
CA ALA A 117 -5.36 10.66 -15.66
C ALA A 117 -4.26 11.68 -15.95
N TYR A 118 -3.17 11.59 -15.19
CA TYR A 118 -1.98 12.41 -15.37
C TYR A 118 -0.70 11.60 -15.17
N LEU A 119 0.22 11.75 -16.12
CA LEU A 119 1.55 11.15 -16.04
C LEU A 119 2.44 11.98 -15.10
N LEU A 120 2.85 11.37 -14.00
CA LEU A 120 3.82 11.96 -13.07
C LEU A 120 5.21 11.45 -13.42
N GLN A 121 6.20 12.35 -13.41
CA GLN A 121 7.60 12.04 -13.64
C GLN A 121 8.44 12.40 -12.41
N GLY A 122 9.57 11.73 -12.23
CA GLY A 122 10.51 12.04 -11.13
C GLY A 122 9.96 11.77 -9.73
N LEU A 123 9.08 10.77 -9.58
CA LEU A 123 8.67 10.28 -8.27
C LEU A 123 9.68 9.25 -7.77
N ASN A 124 10.11 9.40 -6.52
CA ASN A 124 10.94 8.44 -5.82
C ASN A 124 10.06 7.74 -4.77
N ILE A 125 9.75 6.47 -4.98
CA ILE A 125 8.85 5.70 -4.10
C ILE A 125 9.41 5.59 -2.67
N GLU A 126 10.72 5.59 -2.49
CA GLU A 126 11.35 5.52 -1.16
C GLU A 126 10.96 6.70 -0.27
N GLU A 127 10.78 7.89 -0.86
CA GLU A 127 10.41 9.10 -0.11
C GLU A 127 8.99 9.03 0.46
N LEU A 128 8.18 8.05 0.03
CA LEU A 128 6.89 7.74 0.62
C LEU A 128 7.03 6.97 1.93
N TYR A 129 8.10 6.22 2.14
CA TYR A 129 8.26 5.44 3.36
C TYR A 129 8.70 6.35 4.52
N PRO A 130 8.06 6.24 5.70
CA PRO A 130 8.49 6.98 6.88
C PRO A 130 9.83 6.46 7.41
N GLU A 131 10.57 7.32 8.11
CA GLU A 131 11.83 6.96 8.78
C GLU A 131 11.59 6.08 10.02
N THR A 132 11.19 4.83 9.79
CA THR A 132 11.05 3.80 10.81
C THR A 132 11.22 2.41 10.19
N SER A 133 11.76 1.47 10.96
CA SER A 133 11.75 0.05 10.66
C SER A 133 10.65 -0.70 11.42
N SER A 134 9.89 0.00 12.28
CA SER A 134 8.83 -0.57 13.11
C SER A 134 7.51 -0.68 12.36
N PHE A 135 6.87 -1.84 12.46
CA PHE A 135 5.58 -2.10 11.84
C PHE A 135 4.75 -3.11 12.65
N ILE A 136 3.46 -3.17 12.32
CA ILE A 136 2.50 -4.18 12.75
C ILE A 136 2.09 -4.98 11.51
N THR A 137 1.84 -6.27 11.65
CA THR A 137 1.44 -7.12 10.52
C THR A 137 0.41 -8.17 10.92
N TYR A 138 -0.50 -8.47 10.01
CA TYR A 138 -1.56 -9.47 10.18
C TYR A 138 -2.08 -9.91 8.81
N ASP A 139 -2.68 -11.09 8.73
CA ASP A 139 -3.33 -11.57 7.51
C ASP A 139 -4.78 -11.09 7.43
N GLY A 140 -5.20 -10.62 6.26
CA GLY A 140 -6.51 -10.03 6.06
C GLY A 140 -6.95 -10.06 4.61
N SER A 141 -7.81 -9.12 4.26
CA SER A 141 -8.42 -9.02 2.94
C SER A 141 -8.00 -7.77 2.20
N MET A 142 -8.27 -7.73 0.90
CA MET A 142 -8.42 -6.45 0.20
C MET A 142 -9.60 -5.66 0.82
N THR A 143 -9.52 -4.33 0.80
CA THR A 143 -10.56 -3.44 1.33
C THR A 143 -11.52 -2.93 0.25
N ILE A 144 -11.24 -3.25 -1.01
CA ILE A 144 -12.11 -3.00 -2.17
C ILE A 144 -12.58 -4.36 -2.72
N PRO A 145 -13.82 -4.47 -3.24
CA PRO A 145 -14.31 -5.66 -3.90
C PRO A 145 -13.33 -6.20 -4.95
N PRO A 146 -13.12 -7.52 -5.03
CA PRO A 146 -13.93 -8.59 -4.42
C PRO A 146 -13.52 -9.03 -3.00
N CYS A 147 -12.71 -8.24 -2.28
CA CYS A 147 -12.42 -8.48 -0.86
C CYS A 147 -11.68 -9.81 -0.56
N TYR A 148 -10.87 -10.32 -1.49
CA TYR A 148 -10.16 -11.59 -1.28
C TYR A 148 -9.31 -11.56 -0.01
N GLU A 149 -9.40 -12.63 0.80
CA GLU A 149 -8.67 -12.83 2.06
C GLU A 149 -7.25 -13.39 1.84
N THR A 150 -6.51 -12.75 0.95
CA THR A 150 -5.19 -13.18 0.45
C THR A 150 -4.08 -12.16 0.70
N ALA A 151 -4.40 -11.12 1.47
CA ALA A 151 -3.51 -9.98 1.70
C ALA A 151 -2.86 -10.06 3.07
N SER A 152 -1.53 -10.09 3.11
CA SER A 152 -0.76 -9.84 4.33
C SER A 152 -0.52 -8.33 4.46
N TRP A 153 -1.00 -7.75 5.56
CA TRP A 153 -0.90 -6.31 5.82
C TRP A 153 0.38 -5.99 6.58
N ILE A 154 1.04 -4.90 6.21
CA ILE A 154 2.18 -4.30 6.93
C ILE A 154 1.83 -2.85 7.22
N ILE A 155 1.50 -2.52 8.47
CA ILE A 155 1.16 -1.17 8.91
C ILE A 155 2.40 -0.51 9.50
N MET A 156 2.87 0.57 8.89
CA MET A 156 4.05 1.31 9.35
C MET A 156 3.77 2.07 10.66
N ASN A 157 4.68 2.01 11.63
CA ASN A 157 4.52 2.62 12.95
C ASN A 157 4.78 4.15 12.98
N LYS A 158 4.87 4.79 11.82
CA LYS A 158 4.94 6.24 11.68
C LYS A 158 4.08 6.68 10.50
N PRO A 159 3.34 7.80 10.63
CA PRO A 159 2.61 8.35 9.51
C PRO A 159 3.56 9.05 8.54
N VAL A 160 3.08 9.26 7.31
CA VAL A 160 3.56 10.32 6.43
C VAL A 160 2.77 11.60 6.70
N TYR A 161 3.41 12.72 6.44
CA TYR A 161 2.80 14.03 6.67
C TYR A 161 2.28 14.63 5.37
N ILE A 162 1.11 15.23 5.45
CA ILE A 162 0.43 15.94 4.35
C ILE A 162 0.02 17.33 4.84
N THR A 163 0.10 18.36 4.00
CA THR A 163 -0.33 19.70 4.39
C THR A 163 -1.85 19.83 4.39
N ARG A 164 -2.38 20.79 5.15
CA ARG A 164 -3.82 21.14 5.11
C ARG A 164 -4.31 21.45 3.69
N MET A 165 -3.49 22.13 2.89
CA MET A 165 -3.84 22.48 1.50
C MET A 165 -3.91 21.26 0.58
N GLN A 166 -2.97 20.32 0.70
CA GLN A 166 -3.01 19.07 -0.08
C GLN A 166 -4.21 18.21 0.32
N MET A 167 -4.48 18.09 1.63
CA MET A 167 -5.65 17.36 2.12
C MET A 167 -6.95 17.99 1.63
N HIS A 168 -7.07 19.32 1.68
CA HIS A 168 -8.21 20.03 1.11
C HIS A 168 -8.35 19.77 -0.40
N SER A 169 -7.25 19.74 -1.14
CA SER A 169 -7.26 19.44 -2.58
C SER A 169 -7.74 18.03 -2.90
N LEU A 170 -7.37 17.03 -2.07
CA LEU A 170 -7.90 15.66 -2.18
C LEU A 170 -9.43 15.63 -1.99
N ARG A 171 -9.94 16.38 -1.02
CA ARG A 171 -11.39 16.46 -0.73
C ARG A 171 -12.20 17.12 -1.86
N LEU A 172 -11.54 17.86 -2.75
CA LEU A 172 -12.15 18.47 -3.95
C LEU A 172 -12.15 17.54 -5.18
N LEU A 173 -11.61 16.34 -5.09
CA LEU A 173 -11.74 15.34 -6.15
C LEU A 173 -13.17 14.81 -6.20
N SER A 174 -13.69 14.58 -7.40
CA SER A 174 -15.04 14.11 -7.65
C SER A 174 -15.06 12.62 -8.01
N GLN A 175 -16.07 11.90 -7.51
CA GLN A 175 -16.42 10.54 -7.93
C GLN A 175 -17.10 10.50 -9.30
N ASN A 176 -17.56 11.65 -9.78
CA ASN A 176 -18.37 11.79 -10.99
C ASN A 176 -17.58 12.47 -12.11
N GLN A 177 -18.12 12.40 -13.34
CA GLN A 177 -17.61 13.15 -14.49
C GLN A 177 -18.03 14.63 -14.44
N PRO A 178 -17.38 15.54 -15.20
CA PRO A 178 -17.65 16.98 -15.14
C PRO A 178 -19.11 17.39 -15.45
N SER A 179 -19.84 16.59 -16.23
CA SER A 179 -21.24 16.84 -16.62
C SER A 179 -22.26 16.44 -15.55
N GLN A 180 -21.82 15.83 -14.45
CA GLN A 180 -22.66 15.31 -13.38
C GLN A 180 -22.52 16.16 -12.11
N ILE A 181 -23.48 16.02 -11.19
CA ILE A 181 -23.44 16.70 -9.89
C ILE A 181 -22.15 16.30 -9.18
N PHE A 182 -21.43 17.30 -8.67
CA PHE A 182 -20.22 17.09 -7.90
C PHE A 182 -20.51 16.18 -6.69
N LEU A 183 -19.78 15.09 -6.58
CA LEU A 183 -19.81 14.18 -5.46
C LEU A 183 -18.39 13.98 -4.98
N SER A 184 -18.05 14.51 -3.79
CA SER A 184 -16.69 14.41 -3.26
C SER A 184 -16.24 12.95 -3.16
N MET A 185 -14.98 12.69 -3.50
CA MET A 185 -14.29 11.41 -3.30
C MET A 185 -13.91 11.18 -1.83
N SER A 186 -14.10 12.15 -0.95
CA SER A 186 -13.85 11.96 0.48
C SER A 186 -14.67 10.81 1.05
N ASP A 187 -14.20 10.26 2.16
CA ASP A 187 -14.80 9.13 2.87
C ASP A 187 -14.80 7.84 2.03
N ASN A 188 -13.75 7.68 1.21
CA ASN A 188 -13.51 6.50 0.38
C ASN A 188 -12.81 5.36 1.11
N PHE A 189 -13.08 5.17 2.40
CA PHE A 189 -12.45 4.17 3.26
C PHE A 189 -13.48 3.16 3.78
N ARG A 190 -13.09 1.89 3.88
CA ARG A 190 -13.90 0.84 4.48
C ARG A 190 -13.86 0.95 6.02
N PRO A 191 -15.00 0.78 6.71
CA PRO A 191 -15.01 0.66 8.17
C PRO A 191 -14.22 -0.55 8.69
N VAL A 192 -13.68 -0.43 9.91
CA VAL A 192 -12.97 -1.52 10.57
C VAL A 192 -13.84 -2.77 10.71
N GLN A 193 -13.20 -3.92 10.50
CA GLN A 193 -13.84 -5.23 10.59
C GLN A 193 -13.40 -5.99 11.85
N PRO A 194 -14.20 -6.94 12.34
CA PRO A 194 -13.84 -7.76 13.49
C PRO A 194 -12.49 -8.48 13.33
N LEU A 195 -11.73 -8.59 14.42
CA LEU A 195 -10.42 -9.26 14.40
C LEU A 195 -10.53 -10.77 14.21
N ASN A 196 -11.63 -11.41 14.64
CA ASN A 196 -11.89 -12.85 14.48
C ASN A 196 -10.72 -13.75 14.93
N ASN A 197 -10.12 -13.45 16.08
CA ASN A 197 -8.98 -14.19 16.65
C ASN A 197 -7.71 -14.24 15.79
N ARG A 198 -7.59 -13.40 14.76
CA ARG A 198 -6.36 -13.28 13.96
C ARG A 198 -5.19 -12.84 14.82
N CYS A 199 -4.02 -13.42 14.55
CA CYS A 199 -2.79 -13.04 15.23
C CYS A 199 -2.25 -11.73 14.65
N ILE A 200 -2.07 -10.74 15.52
CA ILE A 200 -1.35 -9.51 15.19
C ILE A 200 0.09 -9.68 15.63
N ARG A 201 1.04 -9.44 14.73
CA ARG A 201 2.49 -9.53 14.97
C ARG A 201 3.11 -8.15 14.84
N THR A 202 4.25 -7.94 15.48
CA THR A 202 5.01 -6.69 15.37
C THR A 202 6.48 -6.93 15.68
N ASN A 203 7.35 -6.09 15.13
CA ASN A 203 8.76 -6.01 15.51
C ASN A 203 9.05 -4.87 16.51
N ILE A 204 8.02 -4.20 17.01
CA ILE A 204 8.16 -3.15 18.03
C ILE A 204 8.50 -3.78 19.38
N ASN A 205 9.62 -3.38 19.97
CA ASN A 205 9.97 -3.78 21.32
C ASN A 205 9.34 -2.83 22.35
N PHE A 206 8.21 -3.23 22.91
CA PHE A 206 7.50 -2.45 23.94
C PHE A 206 8.25 -2.37 25.29
N SER A 207 9.25 -3.22 25.51
CA SER A 207 10.02 -3.26 26.76
C SER A 207 11.09 -2.16 26.87
N LEU A 208 11.39 -1.46 25.77
CA LEU A 208 12.45 -0.45 25.69
C LEU A 208 11.94 1.00 25.76
N GLN A 209 10.64 1.24 25.95
CA GLN A 209 10.09 2.61 25.93
C GLN A 209 10.33 3.34 27.27
N GLY A 210 10.99 4.51 27.19
CA GLY A 210 11.34 5.37 28.33
C GLY A 210 10.13 5.93 29.10
N LYS A 211 10.39 6.46 30.29
CA LYS A 211 9.44 6.79 31.37
C LYS A 211 8.27 7.75 31.04
N ASP A 212 8.19 8.36 29.86
CA ASP A 212 7.25 9.45 29.55
C ASP A 212 6.31 9.13 28.37
N CYS A 213 5.45 8.11 28.50
CA CYS A 213 4.31 7.90 27.59
C CYS A 213 3.01 7.63 28.36
N PRO A 214 1.99 8.52 28.29
CA PRO A 214 0.80 8.44 29.14
C PRO A 214 -0.24 7.35 28.75
N ASN A 215 -0.04 6.59 27.67
CA ASN A 215 -1.00 5.56 27.21
C ASN A 215 -0.49 4.11 27.36
N ASN A 216 0.31 3.85 28.39
CA ASN A 216 0.87 2.52 28.68
C ASN A 216 -0.08 1.61 29.48
N ARG A 217 -1.11 1.08 28.83
CA ARG A 217 -1.67 -0.23 29.21
C ARG A 217 -1.53 -1.19 28.06
N ALA A 218 -0.35 -1.82 27.98
CA ALA A 218 -0.25 -3.12 27.32
C ALA A 218 -1.23 -4.07 28.01
N GLN A 219 -2.32 -4.44 27.35
CA GLN A 219 -3.12 -5.57 27.84
C GLN A 219 -2.24 -6.81 27.71
N LYS A 220 -1.99 -7.46 28.86
CA LYS A 220 -1.25 -8.73 28.94
C LYS A 220 -1.90 -9.71 27.96
N LEU A 221 -1.23 -10.00 26.86
CA LEU A 221 -1.56 -11.14 26.00
C LEU A 221 -1.36 -12.40 26.85
N GLN A 222 -2.46 -13.05 27.24
CA GLN A 222 -2.42 -14.33 27.92
C GLN A 222 -2.27 -15.42 26.86
N TYR A 223 -1.04 -15.90 26.67
CA TYR A 223 -0.79 -17.10 25.88
C TYR A 223 -0.87 -18.33 26.78
N ARG A 224 -1.56 -19.38 26.32
CA ARG A 224 -1.49 -20.73 26.89
C ARG A 224 -0.52 -21.52 26.02
N ASP A 225 0.65 -21.82 26.58
CA ASP A 225 1.68 -22.63 25.93
C ASP A 225 1.21 -24.06 25.70
N PHE A 226 1.52 -24.60 24.52
CA PHE A 226 1.69 -26.03 24.29
C PHE A 226 2.99 -26.24 23.52
N HIS A 227 3.89 -27.02 24.11
CA HIS A 227 5.26 -27.26 23.68
C HIS A 227 5.37 -28.01 22.34
N GLY A 228 6.42 -27.68 21.57
CA GLY A 228 6.96 -28.54 20.50
C GLY A 228 8.18 -27.92 19.81
N ILE A 229 9.33 -28.59 19.90
CA ILE A 229 10.67 -28.21 19.39
C ILE A 229 10.88 -28.79 17.98
N SER A 230 11.48 -28.04 17.04
CA SER A 230 12.53 -28.55 16.12
C SER A 230 13.16 -27.46 15.23
N THR A 231 14.50 -27.49 15.14
CA THR A 231 15.40 -26.82 14.19
C THR A 231 15.39 -27.48 12.80
N VAL A 232 15.78 -26.77 11.71
CA VAL A 232 16.73 -27.22 10.64
C VAL A 232 17.07 -26.08 9.64
N SER A 233 18.31 -26.17 9.15
CA SER A 233 19.14 -25.37 8.23
C SER A 233 18.66 -25.19 6.77
N SER A 234 19.33 -24.24 6.10
CA SER A 234 19.26 -23.79 4.69
C SER A 234 19.37 -24.87 3.59
N VAL A 235 18.79 -24.58 2.41
CA VAL A 235 19.24 -25.03 1.08
C VAL A 235 18.83 -23.99 0.01
N TYR A 236 19.75 -23.69 -0.91
CA TYR A 236 19.59 -22.87 -2.14
C TYR A 236 19.51 -23.80 -3.38
N ARG A 237 18.68 -23.48 -4.40
CA ARG A 237 18.99 -23.40 -5.86
C ARG A 237 17.75 -23.47 -6.79
N GLU A 238 17.72 -22.48 -7.69
CA GLU A 238 17.37 -22.40 -9.13
C GLU A 238 16.41 -23.41 -9.82
N ILE A 239 15.41 -22.88 -10.55
CA ILE A 239 15.10 -23.22 -11.96
C ILE A 239 14.65 -21.95 -12.72
N LEU A 240 15.13 -21.84 -13.97
CA LEU A 240 15.12 -20.73 -14.94
C LEU A 240 13.78 -20.48 -15.65
N GLY A 241 13.62 -19.28 -16.23
CA GLY A 241 12.92 -19.17 -17.52
C GLY A 241 12.20 -17.86 -17.90
N GLN A 242 12.87 -16.69 -17.84
CA GLN A 242 12.73 -15.58 -18.81
C GLN A 242 13.67 -14.44 -18.36
N ALA A 243 14.75 -14.20 -19.11
CA ALA A 243 15.71 -13.17 -18.78
C ALA A 243 15.21 -11.81 -19.29
N PHE A 244 14.42 -11.11 -18.47
CA PHE A 244 14.49 -9.65 -18.46
C PHE A 244 15.79 -9.28 -17.73
N LEU A 245 16.72 -8.63 -18.43
CA LEU A 245 17.88 -8.04 -17.76
C LEU A 245 17.35 -6.85 -16.94
N LEU A 246 17.24 -7.04 -15.63
CA LEU A 246 16.92 -5.98 -14.69
C LEU A 246 18.23 -5.38 -14.17
N GLU A 247 18.40 -4.08 -14.33
CA GLU A 247 19.47 -3.35 -13.67
C GLU A 247 18.95 -2.90 -12.30
N GLU A 248 19.60 -3.34 -11.21
CA GLU A 248 19.31 -2.82 -9.88
C GLU A 248 19.81 -1.37 -9.79
N VAL A 249 18.87 -0.45 -9.63
CA VAL A 249 19.17 0.99 -9.60
C VAL A 249 19.39 1.46 -8.16
N LYS A 250 18.68 0.86 -7.19
CA LYS A 250 18.75 1.27 -5.79
C LYS A 250 18.24 0.19 -4.83
N GLU A 251 18.92 0.02 -3.69
CA GLU A 251 18.51 -0.82 -2.55
C GLU A 251 18.42 0.04 -1.29
N GLN A 252 17.32 -0.06 -0.54
CA GLN A 252 17.19 0.52 0.78
C GLN A 252 16.78 -0.55 1.79
N ARG A 253 17.52 -0.61 2.91
CA ARG A 253 17.21 -1.49 4.03
C ARG A 253 16.63 -0.68 5.18
N HIS A 254 15.36 -0.92 5.49
CA HIS A 254 14.86 -0.75 6.84
C HIS A 254 15.19 -2.06 7.54
N ASP A 255 15.67 -2.07 8.80
CA ASP A 255 16.29 -3.24 9.46
C ASP A 255 15.62 -4.61 9.26
N ASN A 256 14.32 -4.63 8.91
CA ASN A 256 13.59 -5.83 8.53
C ASN A 256 12.92 -5.78 7.15
N LEU A 257 12.71 -4.63 6.50
CA LEU A 257 12.06 -4.52 5.18
C LEU A 257 13.06 -3.99 4.14
N ILE A 258 13.26 -4.74 3.07
CA ILE A 258 14.15 -4.38 1.97
C ILE A 258 13.29 -3.90 0.80
N ILE A 259 13.61 -2.71 0.29
CA ILE A 259 12.98 -2.13 -0.88
C ILE A 259 14.05 -2.07 -1.98
N THR A 260 13.75 -2.66 -3.12
CA THR A 260 14.66 -2.68 -4.28
C THR A 260 13.96 -2.10 -5.49
N ILE A 261 14.63 -1.17 -6.17
CA ILE A 261 14.14 -0.53 -7.39
C ILE A 261 15.01 -1.00 -8.56
N HIS A 262 14.37 -1.60 -9.55
CA HIS A 262 15.00 -2.05 -10.78
C HIS A 262 14.50 -1.26 -11.98
N ARG A 263 15.38 -1.07 -12.96
CA ARG A 263 15.00 -0.64 -14.31
C ARG A 263 14.98 -1.85 -15.23
N ALA A 264 13.87 -2.06 -15.92
CA ALA A 264 13.78 -3.07 -16.97
C ALA A 264 14.54 -2.58 -18.21
N LEU A 265 15.53 -3.35 -18.67
CA LEU A 265 16.18 -3.08 -19.95
C LEU A 265 15.30 -3.67 -21.06
N TRP A 266 14.66 -2.79 -21.84
CA TRP A 266 13.80 -3.19 -22.95
C TRP A 266 14.60 -3.91 -24.03
N ASN A 267 14.17 -5.12 -24.38
CA ASN A 267 14.68 -5.87 -25.53
C ASN A 267 13.63 -5.79 -26.67
N PRO A 268 13.92 -5.21 -27.84
CA PRO A 268 12.93 -4.88 -28.87
C PRO A 268 12.20 -6.06 -29.55
N GLN A 269 12.42 -7.31 -29.15
CA GLN A 269 12.08 -8.47 -29.97
C GLN A 269 10.79 -9.21 -29.60
N GLN A 270 9.96 -8.73 -28.67
CA GLN A 270 8.68 -9.37 -28.35
C GLN A 270 7.58 -8.34 -28.09
N GLU A 271 6.91 -7.90 -29.16
CA GLU A 271 5.57 -7.35 -29.07
C GLU A 271 4.56 -8.51 -29.09
N ASP A 272 3.76 -8.64 -28.04
CA ASP A 272 2.61 -9.54 -27.98
C ASP A 272 1.36 -8.75 -28.45
N PRO A 273 0.72 -9.13 -29.57
CA PRO A 273 -0.35 -8.37 -30.18
C PRO A 273 -1.70 -8.87 -29.65
N ASP A 274 -2.11 -8.50 -28.45
CA ASP A 274 -3.53 -8.57 -28.08
C ASP A 274 -3.88 -7.75 -26.84
N LEU A 275 -4.35 -6.52 -27.07
CA LEU A 275 -5.11 -5.75 -26.10
C LEU A 275 -6.37 -5.23 -26.81
N THR A 276 -7.40 -6.08 -26.88
CA THR A 276 -8.75 -5.62 -27.14
C THR A 276 -9.68 -5.97 -25.97
N SER A 277 -10.22 -4.89 -25.39
CA SER A 277 -11.50 -4.74 -24.71
C SER A 277 -12.01 -5.84 -23.78
N GLU A 278 -12.11 -5.54 -22.48
CA GLU A 278 -13.27 -5.95 -21.69
C GLU A 278 -13.75 -4.82 -20.77
N SER A 279 -15.04 -4.53 -20.89
CA SER A 279 -15.85 -3.64 -20.07
C SER A 279 -16.20 -4.31 -18.75
N HIS A 280 -16.00 -3.63 -17.62
CA HIS A 280 -16.53 -4.10 -16.34
C HIS A 280 -17.56 -3.15 -15.72
N GLU A 281 -18.72 -3.76 -15.55
CA GLU A 281 -19.94 -3.34 -14.91
C GLU A 281 -19.72 -3.04 -13.42
N SER A 282 -20.25 -1.91 -12.96
CA SER A 282 -20.18 -1.46 -11.58
C SER A 282 -21.24 -2.17 -10.74
N GLN A 283 -20.87 -3.25 -10.04
CA GLN A 283 -21.67 -3.75 -8.93
C GLN A 283 -21.07 -3.29 -7.60
N ARG A 284 -21.91 -2.61 -6.79
CA ARG A 284 -21.64 -2.33 -5.38
C ARG A 284 -21.77 -3.64 -4.60
N GLN A 285 -20.67 -4.36 -4.46
CA GLN A 285 -20.53 -5.32 -3.37
C GLN A 285 -19.84 -4.59 -2.22
N ASN A 286 -20.42 -4.67 -1.03
CA ASN A 286 -19.73 -4.24 0.18
C ASN A 286 -19.00 -5.46 0.74
N CYS A 287 -17.69 -5.30 0.92
CA CYS A 287 -16.96 -5.96 1.97
C CYS A 287 -17.42 -5.34 3.31
#